data_AF-A0A2N6T686-F1
#
_entry.id   AF-A0A2N6T686-F1
#
_cell.length_a   1.000
_cell.length_b   1.000
_cell.length_c   1.000
_cell.angle_alpha   90.00
_cell.angle_beta   90.00
_cell.angle_gamma   90.00
#
_symmetry.space_group_name_H-M   'P 1'
#
loop_
_entity.id
_entity.type
_entity.pdbx_description
1 polymer ?
#
loop_
_entity_poly.entity_id
_entity_poly.type
_entity_poly.pdbx_seq_one_letter_code
_entity_poly.pdbx_strand_id
1 'polypeptide(L)'
;MALMDRLAKFDSALQRGLDNGFAAVFGGRVVPAELEELLKQEAQDCVVAHEDDDLAVPNVYAIGVSSKDLENLSQDPDLPTHLAGQLTRFIRNMRWGLYGPVVVRVAEESGLRTGQLRVSSYVDATPDVDSGFDAIVAAARPSRPAEPKEVPAQQAQPNQENAMPTPSVTLLLQDGSSRTYQVRQGSTILGRSNDADFRIPDTGVSRQHAEIIWDGQTAFLVDLQSTNGTTVNDQPVENWELADGDVITLGHSTIEVRIAGPRQSV
;
A
#
# COMPACT_ATOMS: atom_id res chain seq x y z
N MET A 1 -14.67 -28.25 -12.15
CA MET A 1 -15.89 -27.51 -11.77
C MET A 1 -16.02 -27.48 -10.25
N ALA A 2 -15.28 -26.60 -9.56
CA ALA A 2 -15.46 -26.35 -8.11
C ALA A 2 -14.65 -25.13 -7.62
N LEU A 3 -14.58 -24.06 -8.40
CA LEU A 3 -14.17 -22.72 -7.92
C LEU A 3 -15.21 -21.67 -8.34
N MET A 4 -15.86 -21.89 -9.49
CA MET A 4 -17.02 -21.10 -9.95
C MET A 4 -18.35 -21.44 -9.27
N ASP A 5 -18.44 -22.50 -8.45
CA ASP A 5 -19.69 -22.87 -7.78
C ASP A 5 -19.87 -22.20 -6.41
N ARG A 6 -18.77 -21.65 -5.83
CA ARG A 6 -18.81 -20.86 -4.59
C ARG A 6 -19.01 -19.35 -4.82
N LEU A 7 -19.18 -18.97 -6.08
CA LEU A 7 -19.46 -17.61 -6.58
C LEU A 7 -20.95 -17.21 -6.47
N ALA A 8 -21.75 -17.96 -5.70
CA ALA A 8 -23.21 -17.83 -5.70
C ALA A 8 -23.78 -16.69 -4.85
N LYS A 9 -22.95 -15.90 -4.15
CA LYS A 9 -23.42 -14.70 -3.45
C LYS A 9 -22.29 -13.67 -3.38
N PHE A 10 -22.33 -12.68 -4.26
CA PHE A 10 -22.03 -11.25 -4.05
C PHE A 10 -21.84 -10.56 -5.40
N ASP A 11 -22.87 -10.70 -6.24
CA ASP A 11 -23.04 -9.91 -7.45
C ASP A 11 -23.56 -8.51 -7.05
N SER A 12 -22.67 -7.66 -6.53
CA SER A 12 -23.03 -6.28 -6.14
C SER A 12 -21.97 -5.21 -6.43
N ALA A 13 -20.82 -5.57 -7.00
CA ALA A 13 -19.83 -4.61 -7.50
C ALA A 13 -19.67 -4.65 -9.04
N LEU A 14 -20.63 -5.25 -9.76
CA LEU A 14 -20.73 -5.03 -11.21
C LEU A 14 -21.04 -3.55 -11.46
N GLN A 15 -20.15 -2.90 -12.21
CA GLN A 15 -20.41 -1.69 -13.01
C GLN A 15 -20.15 -0.30 -12.39
N ARG A 16 -19.28 -0.12 -11.37
CA ARG A 16 -18.95 1.24 -10.88
C ARG A 16 -17.48 1.68 -10.89
N GLY A 17 -16.52 0.77 -10.95
CA GLY A 17 -15.09 1.14 -11.05
C GLY A 17 -14.63 1.61 -12.44
N LEU A 18 -15.53 1.65 -13.44
CA LEU A 18 -15.21 1.84 -14.85
C LEU A 18 -15.99 2.99 -15.50
N ASP A 19 -16.05 4.14 -14.85
CA ASP A 19 -16.32 5.39 -15.57
C ASP A 19 -15.25 6.43 -15.21
N ASN A 20 -14.21 6.45 -16.04
CA ASN A 20 -13.47 7.65 -16.46
C ASN A 20 -12.66 8.37 -15.37
N GLY A 21 -11.35 8.09 -15.31
CA GLY A 21 -10.44 8.93 -14.53
C GLY A 21 -8.99 8.88 -14.98
N PHE A 22 -8.30 7.78 -14.73
CA PHE A 22 -6.83 7.84 -14.61
C PHE A 22 -6.04 7.14 -15.73
N ALA A 23 -6.52 6.02 -16.27
CA ALA A 23 -5.87 5.36 -17.41
C ALA A 23 -5.72 6.30 -18.63
N ALA A 24 -6.64 7.26 -18.82
CA ALA A 24 -6.54 8.25 -19.90
C ALA A 24 -5.42 9.29 -19.68
N VAL A 25 -5.05 9.57 -18.41
CA VAL A 25 -4.08 10.61 -18.03
C VAL A 25 -2.63 10.11 -18.15
N PHE A 26 -2.39 8.80 -18.00
CA PHE A 26 -1.06 8.18 -18.09
C PHE A 26 -0.85 7.27 -19.31
N GLY A 27 -1.52 7.59 -20.43
CA GLY A 27 -1.27 6.92 -21.71
C GLY A 27 -1.81 5.49 -21.83
N GLY A 28 -2.84 5.15 -21.05
CA GLY A 28 -3.57 3.89 -21.12
C GLY A 28 -2.90 2.72 -20.42
N ARG A 29 -1.98 2.96 -19.47
CA ARG A 29 -1.30 1.93 -18.69
C ARG A 29 -1.74 1.99 -17.24
N VAL A 30 -1.89 0.84 -16.62
CA VAL A 30 -2.18 0.73 -15.19
C VAL A 30 -0.91 1.03 -14.39
N VAL A 31 -1.00 1.94 -13.42
CA VAL A 31 0.10 2.27 -12.49
C VAL A 31 -0.15 1.65 -11.11
N PRO A 32 0.88 1.26 -10.35
CA PRO A 32 0.72 0.69 -9.00
C PRO A 32 -0.19 1.50 -8.06
N ALA A 33 -0.10 2.83 -8.11
CA ALA A 33 -0.93 3.72 -7.30
C ALA A 33 -2.44 3.59 -7.62
N GLU A 34 -2.81 3.28 -8.87
CA GLU A 34 -4.21 3.05 -9.24
C GLU A 34 -4.74 1.74 -8.63
N LEU A 35 -3.91 0.70 -8.51
CA LEU A 35 -4.31 -0.55 -7.84
C LEU A 35 -4.56 -0.29 -6.37
N GLU A 36 -3.67 0.46 -5.71
CA GLU A 36 -3.78 0.77 -4.29
C GLU A 36 -5.08 1.53 -3.99
N GLU A 37 -5.35 2.59 -4.73
CA GLU A 37 -6.55 3.41 -4.53
C GLU A 37 -7.81 2.59 -4.72
N LEU A 38 -7.81 1.72 -5.73
CA LEU A 38 -8.96 0.91 -6.03
C LEU A 38 -9.20 -0.20 -5.00
N LEU A 39 -8.13 -0.77 -4.43
CA LEU A 39 -8.23 -1.70 -3.30
C LEU A 39 -8.82 -1.01 -2.06
N LYS A 40 -8.40 0.23 -1.76
CA LYS A 40 -8.95 1.02 -0.65
C LYS A 40 -10.44 1.30 -0.86
N GLN A 41 -10.84 1.69 -2.07
CA GLN A 41 -12.24 1.93 -2.43
C GLN A 41 -13.08 0.65 -2.29
N GLU A 42 -12.61 -0.48 -2.83
CA GLU A 42 -13.31 -1.78 -2.69
C GLU A 42 -13.45 -2.18 -1.22
N ALA A 43 -12.41 -1.97 -0.40
CA ALA A 43 -12.47 -2.24 1.03
C ALA A 43 -13.52 -1.36 1.74
N GLN A 44 -13.61 -0.07 1.39
CA GLN A 44 -14.63 0.86 1.90
C GLN A 44 -16.05 0.44 1.51
N ASP A 45 -16.26 0.08 0.24
CA ASP A 45 -17.58 -0.26 -0.29
C ASP A 45 -18.10 -1.60 0.26
N CYS A 46 -17.19 -2.49 0.67
CA CYS A 46 -17.51 -3.79 1.25
C CYS A 46 -17.39 -3.84 2.79
N VAL A 47 -17.36 -2.69 3.47
CA VAL A 47 -17.45 -2.66 4.94
C VAL A 47 -18.81 -3.20 5.39
N VAL A 48 -18.81 -4.26 6.18
CA VAL A 48 -20.03 -4.85 6.76
C VAL A 48 -19.99 -4.66 8.27
N ALA A 49 -21.08 -4.13 8.84
CA ALA A 49 -21.27 -4.08 10.28
C ALA A 49 -21.58 -5.49 10.82
N HIS A 50 -20.80 -5.95 11.80
CA HIS A 50 -21.04 -7.22 12.49
C HIS A 50 -21.98 -7.06 13.69
N GLU A 51 -22.48 -8.17 14.25
CA GLU A 51 -23.42 -8.18 15.39
C GLU A 51 -22.84 -7.55 16.68
N ASP A 52 -21.52 -7.42 16.79
CA ASP A 52 -20.79 -6.82 17.93
C ASP A 52 -20.40 -5.34 17.73
N ASP A 53 -21.02 -4.62 16.78
CA ASP A 53 -20.70 -3.21 16.42
C ASP A 53 -19.30 -3.02 15.79
N ASP A 54 -18.55 -4.10 15.58
CA ASP A 54 -17.29 -4.10 14.85
C ASP A 54 -17.54 -4.05 13.34
N LEU A 55 -16.91 -3.08 12.67
CA LEU A 55 -16.89 -2.97 11.21
C LEU A 55 -15.84 -3.93 10.66
N ALA A 56 -16.20 -4.84 9.76
CA ALA A 56 -15.26 -5.78 9.18
C ALA A 56 -15.23 -5.70 7.66
N VAL A 57 -14.05 -5.96 7.09
CA VAL A 57 -13.82 -5.92 5.64
C VAL A 57 -13.33 -7.28 5.13
N PRO A 58 -13.47 -7.55 3.82
CA PRO A 58 -12.83 -8.68 3.16
C PRO A 58 -11.31 -8.69 3.40
N ASN A 59 -10.71 -9.88 3.32
CA ASN A 59 -9.27 -10.02 3.48
C ASN A 59 -8.59 -10.60 2.23
N VAL A 60 -9.34 -11.17 1.27
CA VAL A 60 -8.76 -11.60 0.00
C VAL A 60 -9.28 -10.73 -1.14
N TYR A 61 -8.36 -10.14 -1.88
CA TYR A 61 -8.63 -9.25 -3.00
C TYR A 61 -7.98 -9.80 -4.28
N ALA A 62 -8.78 -10.03 -5.31
CA ALA A 62 -8.33 -10.49 -6.62
C ALA A 62 -8.53 -9.38 -7.66
N ILE A 63 -7.43 -8.95 -8.28
CA ILE A 63 -7.36 -7.91 -9.29
C ILE A 63 -7.17 -8.56 -10.66
N GLY A 64 -8.17 -8.45 -11.53
CA GLY A 64 -8.09 -8.79 -12.94
C GLY A 64 -7.54 -7.61 -13.75
N VAL A 65 -6.48 -7.84 -14.52
CA VAL A 65 -5.86 -6.84 -15.41
C VAL A 65 -5.70 -7.39 -16.83
N SER A 66 -5.47 -6.51 -17.82
CA SER A 66 -5.13 -6.94 -19.17
C SER A 66 -3.75 -7.62 -19.22
N SER A 67 -3.51 -8.52 -20.18
CA SER A 67 -2.21 -9.21 -20.31
C SER A 67 -1.03 -8.24 -20.45
N LYS A 68 -1.26 -7.09 -21.10
CA LYS A 68 -0.24 -6.04 -21.29
C LYS A 68 0.05 -5.26 -20.01
N ASP A 69 -0.96 -5.04 -19.17
CA ASP A 69 -0.76 -4.41 -17.86
C ASP A 69 -0.10 -5.39 -16.89
N LEU A 70 -0.47 -6.67 -16.94
CA LEU A 70 0.19 -7.71 -16.16
C LEU A 70 1.70 -7.79 -16.43
N GLU A 71 2.10 -7.73 -17.70
CA GLU A 71 3.52 -7.70 -18.09
C GLU A 71 4.26 -6.47 -17.53
N ASN A 72 3.60 -5.31 -17.50
CA ASN A 72 4.18 -4.09 -16.94
C ASN A 72 4.28 -4.13 -15.41
N LEU A 73 3.22 -4.62 -14.74
CA LEU A 73 3.16 -4.68 -13.27
C LEU A 73 4.09 -5.76 -12.72
N SER A 74 4.22 -6.89 -13.42
CA SER A 74 5.15 -7.97 -13.04
C SER A 74 6.63 -7.62 -13.14
N GLN A 75 6.99 -6.44 -13.66
CA GLN A 75 8.36 -5.91 -13.55
C GLN A 75 8.78 -5.68 -12.10
N ASP A 76 7.81 -5.49 -11.19
CA ASP A 76 8.00 -5.47 -9.74
C ASP A 76 7.35 -6.72 -9.12
N PRO A 77 8.11 -7.79 -8.82
CA PRO A 77 7.58 -9.04 -8.29
C PRO A 77 6.94 -8.91 -6.90
N ASP A 78 7.38 -7.93 -6.11
CA ASP A 78 6.92 -7.74 -4.73
C ASP A 78 5.68 -6.83 -4.66
N LEU A 79 5.24 -6.27 -5.78
CA LEU A 79 4.10 -5.35 -5.85
C LEU A 79 2.83 -5.89 -5.14
N PRO A 80 2.35 -7.13 -5.36
CA PRO A 80 1.15 -7.63 -4.68
C PRO A 80 1.34 -7.72 -3.16
N THR A 81 2.54 -8.08 -2.70
CA THR A 81 2.90 -8.11 -1.28
C THR A 81 2.91 -6.71 -0.69
N HIS A 82 3.44 -5.72 -1.42
CA HIS A 82 3.41 -4.32 -1.01
C HIS A 82 1.98 -3.78 -0.91
N LEU A 83 1.12 -4.05 -1.90
CA LEU A 83 -0.29 -3.67 -1.90
C LEU A 83 -1.04 -4.28 -0.72
N ALA A 84 -0.83 -5.58 -0.43
CA ALA A 84 -1.43 -6.24 0.73
C ALA A 84 -0.99 -5.61 2.05
N GLY A 85 0.29 -5.26 2.19
CA GLY A 85 0.82 -4.55 3.35
C GLY A 85 0.22 -3.15 3.51
N GLN A 86 0.11 -2.38 2.43
CA GLN A 86 -0.52 -1.05 2.43
C GLN A 86 -2.00 -1.15 2.82
N LEU A 87 -2.74 -2.10 2.24
CA LEU A 87 -4.16 -2.31 2.53
C LEU A 87 -4.37 -2.76 3.99
N THR A 88 -3.54 -3.66 4.51
CA THR A 88 -3.58 -4.06 5.93
C THR A 88 -3.41 -2.86 6.86
N ARG A 89 -2.43 -1.98 6.57
CA ARG A 89 -2.23 -0.75 7.36
C ARG A 89 -3.42 0.19 7.24
N PHE A 90 -3.95 0.38 6.03
CA PHE A 90 -5.11 1.23 5.77
C PHE A 90 -6.32 0.77 6.61
N ILE A 91 -6.65 -0.51 6.54
CA ILE A 91 -7.76 -1.14 7.28
C ILE A 91 -7.59 -0.96 8.79
N ARG A 92 -6.36 -1.15 9.30
CA ARG A 92 -6.04 -0.92 10.71
C ARG A 92 -6.17 0.55 11.12
N ASN A 93 -5.73 1.49 10.28
CA ASN A 93 -5.86 2.93 10.53
C ASN A 93 -7.34 3.36 10.52
N MET A 94 -8.16 2.73 9.68
CA MET A 94 -9.62 2.89 9.66
C MET A 94 -10.34 2.24 10.85
N ARG A 95 -9.61 1.48 11.69
CA ARG A 95 -10.15 0.68 12.80
C ARG A 95 -11.17 -0.36 12.36
N TRP A 96 -11.03 -0.89 11.14
CA TRP A 96 -11.83 -2.02 10.69
C TRP A 96 -11.17 -3.35 11.09
N GLY A 97 -12.01 -4.33 11.38
CA GLY A 97 -11.62 -5.70 11.68
C GLY A 97 -11.29 -6.50 10.43
N LEU A 98 -10.38 -7.46 10.60
CA LEU A 98 -9.96 -8.43 9.58
C LEU A 98 -10.22 -9.85 10.09
N TYR A 99 -10.77 -10.70 9.23
CA TYR A 99 -11.00 -12.12 9.53
C TYR A 99 -9.74 -13.00 9.36
N GLY A 100 -8.67 -12.45 8.81
CA GLY A 100 -7.42 -13.15 8.50
C GLY A 100 -6.38 -12.20 7.90
N PRO A 101 -5.23 -12.71 7.44
CA PRO A 101 -4.25 -11.89 6.74
C PRO A 101 -4.83 -11.34 5.43
N VAL A 102 -4.42 -10.13 5.06
CA VAL A 102 -4.81 -9.54 3.78
C VAL A 102 -3.97 -10.16 2.66
N VAL A 103 -4.63 -10.67 1.63
CA VAL A 103 -4.00 -11.30 0.47
C VAL A 103 -4.45 -10.57 -0.78
N VAL A 104 -3.48 -10.15 -1.61
CA VAL A 104 -3.73 -9.49 -2.90
C VAL A 104 -3.20 -10.38 -4.02
N ARG A 105 -4.08 -10.76 -4.94
CA ARG A 105 -3.76 -11.57 -6.12
C ARG A 105 -3.98 -10.75 -7.38
N VAL A 106 -2.99 -10.70 -8.26
CA VAL A 106 -3.10 -9.98 -9.54
C VAL A 106 -3.05 -10.99 -10.69
N ALA A 107 -4.13 -11.09 -11.44
CA ALA A 107 -4.31 -12.10 -12.48
C ALA A 107 -4.64 -11.46 -13.84
N GLU A 108 -4.29 -12.13 -14.93
CA GLU A 108 -4.82 -11.78 -16.24
C GLU A 108 -6.31 -12.12 -16.32
N GLU A 109 -7.14 -11.16 -16.73
CA GLU A 109 -8.55 -11.40 -17.04
C GLU A 109 -8.83 -11.19 -18.53
N SER A 110 -9.32 -12.25 -19.17
CA SER A 110 -9.66 -12.24 -20.59
C SER A 110 -10.79 -11.26 -20.89
N GLY A 111 -10.57 -10.36 -21.84
CA GLY A 111 -11.57 -9.39 -22.31
C GLY A 111 -11.38 -7.97 -21.78
N LEU A 112 -10.44 -7.76 -20.84
CA LEU A 112 -10.05 -6.42 -20.41
C LEU A 112 -9.10 -5.78 -21.43
N ARG A 113 -9.36 -4.51 -21.76
CA ARG A 113 -8.43 -3.68 -22.55
C ARG A 113 -7.33 -3.13 -21.63
N THR A 114 -6.21 -2.71 -22.21
CA THR A 114 -5.16 -2.01 -21.45
C THR A 114 -5.74 -0.79 -20.75
N GLY A 115 -5.46 -0.64 -19.45
CA GLY A 115 -6.05 0.39 -18.60
C GLY A 115 -7.43 0.04 -18.03
N GLN A 116 -7.99 -1.14 -18.33
CA GLN A 116 -9.17 -1.67 -17.66
C GLN A 116 -8.74 -2.72 -16.63
N LEU A 117 -9.36 -2.63 -15.46
CA LEU A 117 -9.15 -3.55 -14.35
C LEU A 117 -10.49 -3.92 -13.74
N ARG A 118 -10.51 -5.06 -13.05
CA ARG A 118 -11.62 -5.52 -12.22
C ARG A 118 -11.08 -5.94 -10.88
N VAL A 119 -11.83 -5.65 -9.81
CA VAL A 119 -11.49 -6.14 -8.49
C VAL A 119 -12.68 -6.91 -7.95
N SER A 120 -12.35 -8.00 -7.28
CA SER A 120 -13.29 -8.81 -6.53
C SER A 120 -12.70 -9.08 -5.16
N SER A 121 -13.53 -9.02 -4.13
CA SER A 121 -13.13 -9.22 -2.75
C SER A 121 -13.96 -10.34 -2.12
N TYR A 122 -13.34 -11.11 -1.22
CA TYR A 122 -14.03 -12.12 -0.43
C TYR A 122 -13.35 -12.35 0.93
N VAL A 123 -14.12 -12.92 1.86
CA VAL A 123 -13.64 -13.26 3.20
C VAL A 123 -13.16 -14.72 3.19
N ASP A 124 -11.92 -14.94 3.61
CA ASP A 124 -11.33 -16.26 3.86
C ASP A 124 -10.53 -16.24 5.16
N ALA A 125 -10.96 -16.98 6.18
CA ALA A 125 -10.29 -16.99 7.48
C ALA A 125 -8.90 -17.67 7.45
N THR A 126 -8.65 -18.53 6.47
CA THR A 126 -7.36 -19.24 6.31
C THR A 126 -7.00 -19.31 4.84
N PRO A 127 -6.54 -18.19 4.24
CA PRO A 127 -6.16 -18.20 2.84
C PRO A 127 -4.94 -19.14 2.66
N ASP A 128 -5.08 -20.16 1.83
CA ASP A 128 -4.01 -21.11 1.45
C ASP A 128 -3.10 -20.52 0.35
N VAL A 129 -3.23 -19.22 0.09
CA VAL A 129 -2.55 -18.52 -1.00
C VAL A 129 -1.90 -17.25 -0.48
N ASP A 130 -0.63 -17.05 -0.84
CA ASP A 130 0.10 -15.81 -0.59
C ASP A 130 -0.23 -14.74 -1.63
N SER A 131 0.01 -13.48 -1.28
CA SER A 131 -0.07 -12.36 -2.22
C SER A 131 0.90 -12.56 -3.38
N GLY A 132 0.46 -12.32 -4.61
CA GLY A 132 1.29 -12.56 -5.79
C GLY A 132 0.58 -12.38 -7.12
N PHE A 133 1.32 -12.58 -8.21
CA PHE A 133 0.76 -12.62 -9.56
C PHE A 133 0.30 -14.05 -9.92
N ASP A 134 -0.92 -14.17 -10.43
CA ASP A 134 -1.49 -15.43 -10.92
C ASP A 134 -1.15 -15.55 -12.40
N ALA A 135 0.05 -16.06 -12.67
CA ALA A 135 0.37 -16.52 -14.02
C ALA A 135 -0.43 -17.80 -14.31
N ILE A 136 -1.18 -17.78 -15.42
CA ILE A 136 -2.00 -18.87 -15.94
C ILE A 136 -1.23 -20.22 -15.90
N VAL A 137 -1.73 -21.20 -15.13
CA VAL A 137 -2.08 -22.57 -15.53
C VAL A 137 -2.67 -23.31 -14.31
N ALA A 138 -3.90 -23.77 -14.49
CA ALA A 138 -4.49 -24.83 -13.69
C ALA A 138 -3.60 -26.09 -13.69
N ALA A 139 -3.08 -26.49 -12.53
CA ALA A 139 -3.05 -27.88 -12.06
C ALA A 139 -2.25 -27.98 -10.75
N ALA A 140 -2.96 -28.44 -9.70
CA ALA A 140 -2.46 -29.24 -8.58
C ALA A 140 -0.95 -29.25 -8.31
N ARG A 141 -0.53 -28.68 -7.17
CA ARG A 141 0.66 -29.18 -6.47
C ARG A 141 0.24 -30.29 -5.51
N PRO A 142 0.57 -31.57 -5.77
CA PRO A 142 0.71 -32.53 -4.68
C PRO A 142 2.00 -32.21 -3.93
N SER A 143 1.91 -32.23 -2.61
CA SER A 143 2.98 -32.10 -1.63
C SER A 143 3.89 -33.34 -1.61
N ARG A 144 5.22 -33.14 -1.56
CA ARG A 144 6.24 -33.91 -0.76
C ARG A 144 7.70 -33.64 -1.18
N PRO A 145 8.71 -34.05 -0.38
CA PRO A 145 9.15 -33.50 0.90
C PRO A 145 10.64 -33.04 0.85
N ALA A 146 11.09 -32.36 1.91
CA ALA A 146 12.47 -31.92 2.13
C ALA A 146 13.48 -33.09 2.17
N GLU A 147 14.69 -32.87 1.63
CA GLU A 147 15.97 -33.34 2.17
C GLU A 147 17.16 -32.51 1.62
N PRO A 148 18.30 -32.46 2.33
CA PRO A 148 19.24 -31.35 2.35
C PRO A 148 20.54 -31.63 1.57
N LYS A 149 21.22 -30.57 1.10
CA LYS A 149 22.61 -30.64 0.65
C LYS A 149 23.43 -29.41 1.08
N GLU A 150 24.18 -29.59 2.16
CA GLU A 150 25.58 -29.14 2.33
C GLU A 150 26.42 -29.61 1.12
N VAL A 151 27.48 -28.98 0.57
CA VAL A 151 28.55 -27.99 0.87
C VAL A 151 29.26 -27.70 -0.49
N PRO A 152 30.44 -27.03 -0.67
CA PRO A 152 31.21 -26.05 0.12
C PRO A 152 31.66 -24.78 -0.68
N ALA A 153 32.36 -23.90 0.04
CA ALA A 153 32.97 -22.61 -0.32
C ALA A 153 33.85 -22.50 -1.58
N GLN A 154 33.97 -21.25 -2.07
CA GLN A 154 35.17 -20.41 -2.31
C GLN A 154 35.01 -19.63 -3.64
N GLN A 155 35.04 -18.30 -3.69
CA GLN A 155 36.21 -17.44 -3.48
C GLN A 155 35.79 -15.97 -3.25
N ALA A 156 36.53 -15.31 -2.37
CA ALA A 156 36.36 -13.92 -1.95
C ALA A 156 37.02 -12.92 -2.93
N GLN A 157 36.35 -11.78 -3.15
CA GLN A 157 36.93 -10.50 -3.54
C GLN A 157 36.14 -9.35 -2.88
N PRO A 158 36.76 -8.16 -2.68
CA PRO A 158 36.83 -7.52 -1.36
C PRO A 158 35.88 -6.34 -1.13
N ASN A 159 35.45 -6.20 0.12
CA ASN A 159 35.13 -4.96 0.86
C ASN A 159 34.68 -3.76 0.01
N GLN A 160 33.41 -3.73 -0.37
CA GLN A 160 32.62 -2.51 -0.17
C GLN A 160 31.82 -2.74 1.10
N GLU A 161 31.99 -1.82 2.04
CA GLU A 161 31.32 -1.81 3.33
C GLU A 161 29.80 -1.79 3.09
N ASN A 162 29.20 -2.98 3.09
CA ASN A 162 27.77 -3.19 3.13
C ASN A 162 27.27 -2.65 4.47
N ALA A 163 27.06 -1.33 4.55
CA ALA A 163 26.05 -0.80 5.44
C ALA A 163 24.75 -1.44 4.99
N MET A 164 24.23 -2.39 5.80
CA MET A 164 22.84 -2.82 5.65
C MET A 164 21.99 -1.55 5.52
N PRO A 165 21.09 -1.42 4.53
CA PRO A 165 20.26 -0.23 4.40
C PRO A 165 19.45 -0.08 5.69
N THR A 166 19.90 0.80 6.58
CA THR A 166 19.13 1.16 7.78
C THR A 166 17.84 1.80 7.27
N PRO A 167 16.66 1.37 7.77
CA PRO A 167 15.41 1.99 7.37
C PRO A 167 15.48 3.50 7.63
N SER A 168 15.23 4.25 6.57
CA SER A 168 15.30 5.71 6.56
C SER A 168 14.02 6.25 5.95
N VAL A 169 13.51 7.33 6.53
CA VAL A 169 12.31 8.01 6.06
C VAL A 169 12.72 9.37 5.51
N THR A 170 12.33 9.66 4.29
CA THR A 170 12.59 10.91 3.57
C THR A 170 11.26 11.52 3.17
N LEU A 171 11.08 12.80 3.47
CA LEU A 171 9.93 13.60 3.07
C LEU A 171 10.33 14.42 1.84
N LEU A 172 9.53 14.38 0.78
CA LEU A 172 9.74 15.16 -0.43
C LEU A 172 8.60 16.17 -0.60
N LEU A 173 8.93 17.46 -0.55
CA LEU A 173 7.96 18.54 -0.76
C LEU A 173 7.66 18.70 -2.26
N GLN A 174 6.39 18.60 -2.62
CA GLN A 174 5.88 18.67 -4.00
C GLN A 174 5.45 20.11 -4.37
N ASP A 175 6.26 21.11 -4.03
CA ASP A 175 6.03 22.53 -4.36
C ASP A 175 6.85 23.01 -5.59
N GLY A 176 7.46 22.06 -6.32
CA GLY A 176 8.38 22.33 -7.42
C GLY A 176 9.81 22.66 -6.98
N SER A 177 10.09 22.80 -5.67
CA SER A 177 11.44 23.05 -5.15
C SER A 177 12.28 21.79 -4.96
N SER A 178 11.68 20.59 -5.06
CA SER A 178 12.31 19.29 -4.81
C SER A 178 13.00 19.21 -3.43
N ARG A 179 12.51 19.97 -2.45
CA ARG A 179 13.08 19.98 -1.10
C ARG A 179 12.81 18.65 -0.41
N THR A 180 13.87 17.99 0.03
CA THR A 180 13.80 16.76 0.81
C THR A 180 14.21 16.99 2.26
N TYR A 181 13.62 16.21 3.16
CA TYR A 181 14.00 16.17 4.57
C TYR A 181 14.10 14.73 5.04
N GLN A 182 15.26 14.35 5.57
CA GLN A 182 15.45 13.04 6.15
C GLN A 182 15.01 13.06 7.62
N VAL A 183 13.96 12.28 7.93
CA VAL A 183 13.42 12.13 9.27
C VAL A 183 14.44 11.42 10.15
N ARG A 184 14.70 12.00 11.32
CA ARG A 184 15.60 11.42 12.33
C ARG A 184 14.78 10.58 13.31
N GLN A 185 15.43 9.61 13.94
CA GLN A 185 14.80 8.85 15.00
C GLN A 185 14.40 9.79 16.15
N GLY A 186 13.19 9.60 16.68
CA GLY A 186 12.55 10.48 17.64
C GLY A 186 11.44 11.31 16.98
N SER A 187 11.35 12.57 17.39
CA SER A 187 10.33 13.52 16.94
C SER A 187 10.87 14.42 15.83
N THR A 188 10.08 14.62 14.78
CA THR A 188 10.30 15.61 13.72
C THR A 188 9.05 16.46 13.57
N ILE A 189 9.15 17.75 13.84
CA ILE A 189 8.03 18.69 13.75
C ILE A 189 7.93 19.29 12.35
N LEU A 190 6.73 19.22 11.77
CA LEU A 190 6.36 19.84 10.49
C LEU A 190 5.53 21.09 10.77
N GLY A 191 5.86 22.20 10.10
CA GLY A 191 5.09 23.42 10.26
C GLY A 191 5.70 24.64 9.58
N ARG A 192 5.03 25.79 9.66
CA ARG A 192 5.53 27.05 9.07
C ARG A 192 6.50 27.82 9.97
N SER A 193 6.56 27.48 11.26
CA SER A 193 7.45 28.17 12.21
C SER A 193 8.91 27.98 11.83
N ASN A 194 9.77 28.89 12.29
CA ASN A 194 11.22 28.66 12.25
C ASN A 194 11.67 27.59 13.26
N ASP A 195 10.81 27.27 14.23
CA ASP A 195 11.07 26.23 15.25
C ASP A 195 10.67 24.82 14.79
N ALA A 196 10.12 24.68 13.58
CA ALA A 196 9.79 23.37 13.01
C ALA A 196 11.05 22.75 12.36
N ASP A 197 11.26 21.46 12.57
CA ASP A 197 12.37 20.71 11.97
C ASP A 197 12.28 20.69 10.45
N PHE A 198 11.07 20.45 9.92
CA PHE A 198 10.78 20.58 8.51
C PHE A 198 9.86 21.77 8.25
N ARG A 199 10.49 22.88 7.87
CA ARG A 199 9.80 24.14 7.64
C ARG A 199 9.12 24.20 6.28
N ILE A 200 7.81 24.36 6.31
CA ILE A 200 6.94 24.47 5.14
C ILE A 200 6.43 25.92 5.07
N PRO A 201 6.93 26.75 4.13
CA PRO A 201 6.60 28.18 4.06
C PRO A 201 5.22 28.42 3.41
N ASP A 202 4.18 27.78 3.94
CA ASP A 202 2.80 27.88 3.47
C ASP A 202 1.92 28.56 4.53
N THR A 203 1.10 29.51 4.08
CA THR A 203 0.15 30.24 4.93
C THR A 203 -0.96 29.36 5.50
N GLY A 204 -1.31 28.27 4.80
CA GLY A 204 -2.29 27.27 5.23
C GLY A 204 -1.75 26.28 6.25
N VAL A 205 -0.46 26.33 6.59
CA VAL A 205 0.18 25.42 7.53
C VAL A 205 0.30 26.08 8.92
N SER A 206 -0.09 25.36 9.97
CA SER A 206 0.12 25.80 11.37
C SER A 206 1.61 25.95 11.71
N ARG A 207 1.91 26.74 12.76
CA ARG A 207 3.30 26.97 13.21
C ARG A 207 4.01 25.66 13.56
N GLN A 208 3.33 24.82 14.34
CA GLN A 208 3.58 23.40 14.53
C GLN A 208 2.29 22.74 14.06
N HIS A 209 2.35 21.96 12.99
CA HIS A 209 1.17 21.44 12.30
C HIS A 209 1.00 19.95 12.59
N ALA A 210 2.05 19.19 12.36
CA ALA A 210 2.08 17.77 12.59
C ALA A 210 3.46 17.37 13.11
N GLU A 211 3.52 16.22 13.75
CA GLU A 211 4.72 15.58 14.26
C GLU A 211 4.88 14.23 13.60
N ILE A 212 6.08 13.91 13.12
CA ILE A 212 6.44 12.56 12.72
C ILE A 212 7.30 11.94 13.81
N ILE A 213 6.82 10.84 14.37
CA ILE A 213 7.52 10.03 15.35
C ILE A 213 8.11 8.82 14.61
N TRP A 214 9.44 8.75 14.52
CA TRP A 214 10.16 7.65 13.90
C TRP A 214 10.94 6.88 14.96
N ASP A 215 10.62 5.61 15.20
CA ASP A 215 11.32 4.79 16.19
C ASP A 215 12.52 4.01 15.59
N GLY A 216 12.78 4.16 14.30
CA GLY A 216 13.79 3.41 13.56
C GLY A 216 13.24 2.19 12.83
N GLN A 217 11.96 1.88 12.94
CA GLN A 217 11.26 0.81 12.22
C GLN A 217 9.93 1.29 11.64
N THR A 218 9.15 2.04 12.41
CA THR A 218 7.80 2.52 12.08
C THR A 218 7.71 4.03 12.27
N ALA A 219 7.06 4.70 11.31
CA ALA A 219 6.83 6.13 11.31
C ALA A 219 5.36 6.40 11.60
N PHE A 220 5.07 7.28 12.55
CA PHE A 220 3.73 7.76 12.84
C PHE A 220 3.64 9.26 12.58
N LEU A 221 2.61 9.69 11.87
CA LEU A 221 2.23 11.08 11.72
C LEU A 221 1.13 11.40 12.73
N VAL A 222 1.32 12.44 13.53
CA VAL A 222 0.35 12.92 14.51
C VAL A 222 0.01 14.38 14.21
N ASP A 223 -1.27 14.71 14.04
CA ASP A 223 -1.71 16.10 13.89
C ASP A 223 -1.65 16.82 15.25
N LEU A 224 -1.02 18.00 15.28
CA LEU A 224 -0.86 18.79 16.51
C LEU A 224 -1.98 19.83 16.67
N GLN A 225 -3.23 19.40 16.47
CA GLN A 225 -4.42 20.26 16.47
C GLN A 225 -4.26 21.43 15.48
N SER A 226 -3.89 21.11 14.26
CA SER A 226 -3.67 22.08 13.21
C SER A 226 -4.97 22.81 12.83
N THR A 227 -4.87 24.01 12.26
CA THR A 227 -6.06 24.83 11.95
C THR A 227 -6.85 24.28 10.77
N ASN A 228 -6.18 23.69 9.79
CA ASN A 228 -6.79 23.18 8.56
C ASN A 228 -6.87 21.65 8.52
N GLY A 229 -6.38 20.97 9.57
CA GLY A 229 -6.23 19.53 9.60
C GLY A 229 -5.05 19.05 8.76
N THR A 230 -4.67 17.79 9.03
CA THR A 230 -3.72 17.02 8.24
C THR A 230 -4.47 15.94 7.48
N THR A 231 -4.17 15.77 6.20
CA THR A 231 -4.66 14.61 5.43
C THR A 231 -3.51 13.73 4.96
N VAL A 232 -3.75 12.43 4.87
CA VAL A 232 -2.85 11.46 4.24
C VAL A 232 -3.64 10.71 3.19
N ASN A 233 -3.17 10.72 1.94
CA ASN A 233 -3.89 10.16 0.79
C ASN A 233 -5.34 10.66 0.72
N ASP A 234 -5.51 11.99 0.81
CA ASP A 234 -6.79 12.72 0.83
C ASP A 234 -7.75 12.40 1.98
N GLN A 235 -7.34 11.57 2.95
CA GLN A 235 -8.14 11.26 4.12
C GLN A 235 -7.69 12.09 5.34
N PRO A 236 -8.60 12.76 6.08
CA PRO A 236 -8.25 13.48 7.31
C PRO A 236 -7.79 12.52 8.41
N VAL A 237 -6.69 12.84 9.07
CA VAL A 237 -6.06 11.99 10.09
C VAL A 237 -5.66 12.78 11.33
N GLU A 238 -5.80 12.15 12.50
CA GLU A 238 -5.20 12.62 13.76
C GLU A 238 -3.92 11.85 14.10
N ASN A 239 -3.91 10.54 13.80
CA ASN A 239 -2.77 9.65 13.96
C ASN A 239 -2.74 8.66 12.79
N TRP A 240 -1.61 8.53 12.12
CA TRP A 240 -1.46 7.69 10.93
C TRP A 240 -0.10 7.00 10.89
N GLU A 241 -0.09 5.67 10.73
CA GLU A 241 1.16 4.95 10.47
C GLU A 241 1.59 5.14 9.00
N LEU A 242 2.70 5.85 8.78
CA LEU A 242 3.21 6.23 7.46
C LEU A 242 3.84 5.05 6.71
N ALA A 243 3.54 4.99 5.42
CA ALA A 243 4.10 4.07 4.45
C ALA A 243 5.09 4.74 3.49
N ASP A 244 5.81 3.91 2.71
CA ASP A 244 6.48 4.41 1.51
C ASP A 244 5.40 4.74 0.48
N GLY A 245 5.53 5.88 -0.19
CA GLY A 245 4.56 6.38 -1.16
C GLY A 245 3.42 7.21 -0.59
N ASP A 246 3.24 7.27 0.74
CA ASP A 246 2.15 8.04 1.35
C ASP A 246 2.28 9.53 1.03
N VAL A 247 1.14 10.15 0.72
CA VAL A 247 1.07 11.58 0.39
C VAL A 247 0.40 12.33 1.53
N ILE A 248 1.19 13.12 2.27
CA ILE A 248 0.72 13.98 3.35
C ILE A 248 0.37 15.36 2.76
N THR A 249 -0.84 15.85 3.00
CA THR A 249 -1.23 17.22 2.64
C THR A 249 -1.48 18.06 3.88
N LEU A 250 -0.83 19.22 3.93
CA LEU A 250 -0.89 20.20 5.01
C LEU A 250 -1.17 21.57 4.39
N GLY A 251 -2.32 22.18 4.66
CA GLY A 251 -2.68 23.44 4.01
C GLY A 251 -2.79 23.28 2.48
N HIS A 252 -1.92 23.95 1.72
CA HIS A 252 -1.82 23.81 0.25
C HIS A 252 -0.54 23.07 -0.18
N SER A 253 0.20 22.50 0.79
CA SER A 253 1.47 21.83 0.56
C SER A 253 1.28 20.32 0.60
N THR A 254 1.87 19.64 -0.39
CA THR A 254 1.85 18.20 -0.51
C THR A 254 3.26 17.65 -0.29
N ILE A 255 3.37 16.60 0.52
CA ILE A 255 4.62 15.94 0.90
C ILE A 255 4.49 14.47 0.62
N GLU A 256 5.39 13.94 -0.19
CA GLU A 256 5.48 12.52 -0.47
C GLU A 256 6.48 11.86 0.49
N VAL A 257 6.07 10.75 1.10
CA VAL A 257 6.89 10.00 2.04
C VAL A 257 7.62 8.89 1.30
N ARG A 258 8.92 8.80 1.49
CA ARG A 258 9.78 7.72 0.96
C ARG A 258 10.47 7.00 2.10
N ILE A 259 10.18 5.71 2.27
CA ILE A 259 10.77 4.86 3.31
C ILE A 259 11.66 3.82 2.64
N ALA A 260 12.97 4.01 2.73
CA ALA A 260 13.97 3.11 2.17
C ALA A 260 14.58 2.24 3.27
N GLY A 261 14.34 0.92 3.20
CA GLY A 261 14.94 -0.08 4.08
C GLY A 261 14.21 -1.42 4.02
N PRO A 262 14.82 -2.53 4.48
CA PRO A 262 14.17 -3.82 4.52
C PRO A 262 13.10 -3.78 5.61
N ARG A 263 11.82 -3.69 5.23
CA ARG A 263 10.73 -4.02 6.14
C ARG A 263 10.82 -5.52 6.41
N GLN A 264 11.25 -5.91 7.60
CA GLN A 264 11.21 -7.33 7.98
C GLN A 264 9.75 -7.75 8.04
N SER A 265 9.38 -8.67 7.15
CA SER A 265 8.20 -9.50 7.30
C SER A 265 8.32 -10.24 8.63
N VAL A 266 7.33 -10.05 9.51
CA VAL A 266 7.19 -10.80 10.76
C VAL A 266 6.20 -11.93 10.52
#